data_AF-A0A7C1QBL6-F1
#
_entry.id   AF-A0A7C1QBL6-F1
#
_cell.length_a   1.000
_cell.length_b   1.000
_cell.length_c   1.000
_cell.angle_alpha   90.00
_cell.angle_beta   90.00
_cell.angle_gamma   90.00
#
_symmetry.space_group_name_H-M   'P 1'
#
loop_
_entity.id
_entity.type
_entity.pdbx_description
1 polymer ?
#
loop_
_entity_poly.entity_id
_entity_poly.type
_entity_poly.pdbx_seq_one_letter_code
_entity_poly.pdbx_strand_id
1 'polypeptide(L)'
;MFAGMQQQDSISNLNTLLSKEYSVKQVSLDDGGIPEGLSTMIIAGAKENFTDYELYQIDQFLMKGKNLAIFMDSFNEVSPQQGQQPMMNQFQRKFWMPLNTGLERLLNNYGLNVKKSIVMDENSYKQRMPRQFGGGERKIYFAPIIKNEMISKDAEYLENIKGLVILKSSPVEINEQKIKESGLNADRLLSSSERSWEMAGRINLDPTYIRPPQNTDEFRSLPLAYVVEGSFPSYFADKPIPEKKGPGEAAEKNEEENEDGKEEGIDMSAIKSEGETLRKGKPAKIFLIGTSEILKDNVIDEGGTTPNAQFIMNVIDHLNGRGDIAVMRSKTQRFNPLQDIDPASRAAIKTINIAGLPVLVVIAGMAVWGRRSARKRMIQKIFSK
;
A
#
# COMPACT_ATOMS: atom_id res chain seq x y z
N MET A 1 -17.73 -26.79 -2.66
CA MET A 1 -16.94 -25.81 -1.89
C MET A 1 -15.81 -25.23 -2.74
N PHE A 2 -16.12 -24.57 -3.86
CA PHE A 2 -15.09 -24.01 -4.78
C PHE A 2 -15.20 -22.49 -4.99
N ALA A 3 -16.15 -21.81 -4.34
CA ALA A 3 -16.37 -20.38 -4.50
C ALA A 3 -15.46 -19.49 -3.61
N GLY A 4 -14.71 -20.06 -2.67
CA GLY A 4 -13.98 -19.28 -1.65
C GLY A 4 -12.58 -18.79 -2.05
N MET A 5 -11.98 -19.29 -3.13
CA MET A 5 -10.64 -18.87 -3.57
C MET A 5 -10.65 -17.83 -4.70
N GLN A 6 -11.65 -17.84 -5.58
CA GLN A 6 -11.77 -16.83 -6.65
C GLN A 6 -12.08 -15.43 -6.11
N GLN A 7 -12.72 -15.36 -4.93
CA GLN A 7 -13.14 -14.11 -4.29
C GLN A 7 -12.01 -13.38 -3.55
N GLN A 8 -10.81 -13.99 -3.42
CA GLN A 8 -9.68 -13.39 -2.69
C GLN A 8 -8.76 -12.53 -3.57
N ASP A 9 -8.76 -12.75 -4.90
CA ASP A 9 -7.91 -12.01 -5.85
C ASP A 9 -8.66 -10.91 -6.62
N SER A 10 -9.96 -10.72 -6.36
CA SER A 10 -10.76 -9.66 -6.97
C SER A 10 -10.57 -8.30 -6.27
N ILE A 11 -10.88 -7.23 -7.02
CA ILE A 11 -10.90 -5.82 -6.55
C ILE A 11 -12.35 -5.28 -6.50
N SER A 12 -13.32 -6.16 -6.29
CA SER A 12 -14.75 -5.84 -6.42
C SER A 12 -15.24 -4.89 -5.33
N ASN A 13 -14.70 -5.02 -4.11
CA ASN A 13 -15.03 -4.17 -2.98
C ASN A 13 -14.56 -2.74 -3.24
N LEU A 14 -13.33 -2.58 -3.75
CA LEU A 14 -12.80 -1.26 -4.11
C LEU A 14 -13.67 -0.58 -5.17
N ASN A 15 -14.01 -1.29 -6.25
CA ASN A 15 -14.87 -0.74 -7.30
C ASN A 15 -16.24 -0.32 -6.75
N THR A 16 -16.82 -1.11 -5.84
CA THR A 16 -18.08 -0.79 -5.18
C THR A 16 -17.96 0.46 -4.29
N LEU A 17 -16.86 0.61 -3.55
CA LEU A 17 -16.61 1.79 -2.72
C LEU A 17 -16.39 3.05 -3.56
N LEU A 18 -15.59 2.96 -4.62
CA LEU A 18 -15.34 4.08 -5.53
C LEU A 18 -16.60 4.52 -6.26
N SER A 19 -17.41 3.56 -6.73
CA SER A 19 -18.65 3.86 -7.49
C SER A 19 -19.72 4.58 -6.65
N LYS A 20 -19.60 4.59 -5.32
CA LYS A 20 -20.49 5.38 -4.44
C LYS A 20 -20.19 6.88 -4.50
N GLU A 21 -18.94 7.26 -4.80
CA GLU A 21 -18.44 8.64 -4.70
C GLU A 21 -17.90 9.21 -6.02
N TYR A 22 -17.57 8.35 -6.98
CA TYR A 22 -16.91 8.68 -8.23
C TYR A 22 -17.54 7.92 -9.41
N SER A 23 -17.43 8.50 -10.60
CA SER A 23 -17.69 7.78 -11.85
C SER A 23 -16.45 6.98 -12.25
N VAL A 24 -16.49 5.67 -12.03
CA VAL A 24 -15.40 4.76 -12.38
C VAL A 24 -15.61 4.24 -13.79
N LYS A 25 -14.56 4.29 -14.62
CA LYS A 25 -14.54 3.69 -15.95
C LYS A 25 -13.27 2.90 -16.14
N GLN A 26 -13.39 1.69 -16.69
CA GLN A 26 -12.24 0.93 -17.15
C GLN A 26 -11.70 1.60 -18.41
N VAL A 27 -10.38 1.77 -18.47
CA VAL A 27 -9.68 2.37 -19.59
C VAL A 27 -8.74 1.33 -20.17
N SER A 28 -8.83 1.15 -21.48
CA SER A 28 -7.92 0.34 -22.27
C SER A 28 -7.03 1.30 -23.07
N LEU A 29 -5.71 1.14 -23.01
CA LEU A 29 -4.77 2.06 -23.66
C LEU A 29 -4.55 1.71 -25.15
N ASP A 30 -4.86 0.47 -25.53
CA ASP A 30 -4.92 -0.05 -26.89
C ASP A 30 -6.05 0.57 -27.72
N ASP A 31 -7.25 0.73 -27.14
CA ASP A 31 -8.46 1.16 -27.85
C ASP A 31 -9.05 2.47 -27.33
N GLY A 32 -9.16 3.47 -28.22
CA GLY A 32 -9.91 4.71 -27.98
C GLY A 32 -9.23 5.78 -27.11
N GLY A 33 -8.08 5.47 -26.50
CA GLY A 33 -7.30 6.43 -25.70
C GLY A 33 -7.94 6.78 -24.36
N ILE A 34 -7.30 7.68 -23.61
CA ILE A 34 -7.73 8.02 -22.25
C ILE A 34 -8.88 9.05 -22.32
N PRO A 35 -10.05 8.80 -21.68
CA PRO A 35 -11.18 9.73 -21.68
C PRO A 35 -10.80 11.11 -21.13
N GLU A 36 -11.17 12.20 -21.83
CA GLU A 36 -10.75 13.57 -21.46
C GLU A 36 -11.24 14.03 -20.07
N GLY A 37 -12.42 13.56 -19.66
CA GLY A 37 -13.01 13.83 -18.35
C GLY A 37 -12.34 13.10 -17.19
N LEU A 38 -11.43 12.16 -17.44
CA LEU A 38 -10.75 11.41 -16.39
C LEU A 38 -9.82 12.34 -15.61
N SER A 39 -10.00 12.39 -14.29
CA SER A 39 -9.21 13.27 -13.40
C SER A 39 -8.04 12.52 -12.74
N THR A 40 -8.26 11.26 -12.41
CA THR A 40 -7.26 10.38 -11.79
C THR A 40 -7.30 9.03 -12.49
N MET A 41 -6.14 8.50 -12.88
CA MET A 41 -5.99 7.16 -13.41
C MET A 41 -5.41 6.25 -12.33
N ILE A 42 -6.02 5.07 -12.15
CA ILE A 42 -5.54 4.05 -11.21
C ILE A 42 -4.90 2.92 -12.01
N ILE A 43 -3.61 2.67 -11.77
CA ILE A 43 -2.87 1.53 -12.33
C ILE A 43 -2.74 0.49 -11.22
N ALA A 44 -3.59 -0.53 -11.26
CA ALA A 44 -3.75 -1.54 -10.21
C ALA A 44 -2.99 -2.83 -10.53
N GLY A 45 -1.69 -2.88 -10.23
CA GLY A 45 -0.89 -4.12 -10.34
C GLY A 45 -0.72 -4.60 -11.79
N ALA A 46 -0.31 -3.71 -12.69
CA ALA A 46 -0.05 -4.06 -14.09
C ALA A 46 0.94 -5.23 -14.20
N LYS A 47 0.60 -6.26 -14.98
CA LYS A 47 1.41 -7.47 -15.17
C LYS A 47 2.03 -7.59 -16.55
N GLU A 48 1.54 -6.80 -17.49
CA GLU A 48 1.97 -6.80 -18.88
C GLU A 48 2.91 -5.63 -19.15
N ASN A 49 3.70 -5.74 -20.21
CA ASN A 49 4.58 -4.65 -20.63
C ASN A 49 3.80 -3.59 -21.37
N PHE A 50 3.92 -2.34 -20.92
CA PHE A 50 3.45 -1.19 -21.67
C PHE A 50 4.38 -0.90 -22.85
N THR A 51 3.78 -0.72 -24.01
CA THR A 51 4.42 -0.18 -25.21
C THR A 51 4.83 1.29 -24.99
N ASP A 52 5.74 1.79 -25.81
CA ASP A 52 6.16 3.20 -25.72
C ASP A 52 4.98 4.16 -26.00
N TYR A 53 4.01 3.76 -26.83
CA TYR A 53 2.79 4.54 -27.08
C TYR A 53 1.88 4.64 -25.85
N GLU A 54 1.69 3.53 -25.13
CA GLU A 54 0.88 3.53 -23.90
C GLU A 54 1.57 4.32 -22.78
N LEU A 55 2.89 4.19 -22.65
CA LEU A 55 3.67 5.02 -21.73
C LEU A 55 3.60 6.50 -22.10
N TYR A 56 3.58 6.83 -23.39
CA TYR A 56 3.38 8.20 -23.87
C TYR A 56 1.99 8.73 -23.50
N GLN A 57 0.93 7.92 -23.63
CA GLN A 57 -0.41 8.31 -23.20
C GLN A 57 -0.47 8.59 -21.69
N ILE A 58 0.16 7.74 -20.85
CA ILE A 58 0.23 7.94 -19.39
C ILE A 58 1.02 9.22 -19.05
N ASP A 59 2.15 9.45 -19.72
CA ASP A 59 2.96 10.66 -19.57
C ASP A 59 2.13 11.91 -19.91
N GLN A 60 1.52 11.95 -21.09
CA GLN A 60 0.74 13.09 -21.54
C GLN A 60 -0.53 13.31 -20.71
N PHE A 61 -1.11 12.25 -20.14
CA PHE A 61 -2.20 12.36 -19.18
C PHE A 61 -1.74 13.13 -17.93
N LEU A 62 -0.59 12.78 -17.36
CA LEU A 62 0.02 13.50 -16.25
C LEU A 62 0.34 14.96 -16.65
N MET A 63 0.91 15.18 -17.84
CA MET A 63 1.26 16.52 -18.32
C MET A 63 0.04 17.45 -18.43
N LYS A 64 -1.14 16.91 -18.70
CA LYS A 64 -2.40 17.66 -18.73
C LYS A 64 -2.88 18.13 -17.33
N GLY A 65 -2.15 17.83 -16.26
CA GLY A 65 -2.52 18.17 -14.88
C GLY A 65 -3.44 17.14 -14.23
N LYS A 66 -3.44 15.91 -14.75
CA LYS A 66 -4.24 14.79 -14.23
C LYS A 66 -3.38 13.90 -13.33
N ASN A 67 -4.00 13.14 -12.44
CA ASN A 67 -3.28 12.47 -11.36
C ASN A 67 -3.14 10.97 -11.59
N LEU A 68 -2.08 10.38 -11.06
CA LEU A 68 -1.83 8.94 -11.13
C LEU A 68 -1.87 8.32 -9.73
N ALA A 69 -2.59 7.21 -9.59
CA ALA A 69 -2.52 6.33 -8.42
C ALA A 69 -1.96 4.98 -8.87
N ILE A 70 -0.71 4.70 -8.51
CA ILE A 70 0.04 3.56 -9.02
C ILE A 70 0.28 2.57 -7.88
N PHE A 71 -0.24 1.37 -8.07
CA PHE A 71 -0.07 0.23 -7.19
C PHE A 71 0.78 -0.79 -7.92
N MET A 72 2.06 -0.86 -7.60
CA MET A 72 3.04 -1.57 -8.42
C MET A 72 3.61 -2.77 -7.66
N ASP A 73 3.49 -3.95 -8.24
CA ASP A 73 4.13 -5.15 -7.74
C ASP A 73 5.52 -5.33 -8.38
N SER A 74 6.51 -5.72 -7.60
CA SER A 74 7.84 -6.04 -8.13
C SER A 74 7.99 -7.50 -8.58
N PHE A 75 7.04 -8.36 -8.23
CA PHE A 75 7.08 -9.79 -8.53
C PHE A 75 5.71 -10.30 -8.95
N ASN A 76 5.69 -11.17 -9.95
CA ASN A 76 4.50 -11.91 -10.34
C ASN A 76 4.48 -13.29 -9.66
N GLU A 77 3.33 -13.66 -9.12
CA GLU A 77 3.09 -14.97 -8.52
C GLU A 77 2.77 -15.98 -9.62
N VAL A 78 3.66 -16.94 -9.84
CA VAL A 78 3.46 -18.00 -10.83
C VAL A 78 3.10 -19.28 -10.10
N SER A 79 1.86 -19.70 -10.29
CA SER A 79 1.40 -21.02 -9.85
C SER A 79 1.68 -22.02 -10.98
N PRO A 80 2.35 -23.15 -10.70
CA PRO A 80 2.49 -24.21 -11.69
C PRO A 80 1.10 -24.63 -12.19
N GLN A 81 0.94 -24.76 -13.50
CA GLN A 81 -0.31 -25.23 -14.09
C GLN A 81 -0.66 -26.58 -13.46
N GLN A 82 -1.91 -26.70 -13.01
CA GLN A 82 -2.43 -27.89 -12.37
C GLN A 82 -2.37 -29.06 -13.37
N GLY A 83 -1.29 -29.83 -13.31
CA GLY A 83 -1.14 -31.03 -14.14
C GLY A 83 -2.22 -32.05 -13.76
N GLN A 84 -2.67 -32.85 -14.73
CA GLN A 84 -3.73 -33.86 -14.56
C GLN A 84 -3.36 -35.01 -13.59
N GLN A 85 -2.22 -34.94 -12.89
CA GLN A 85 -1.78 -35.93 -11.92
C GLN A 85 -1.78 -35.37 -10.48
N PRO A 86 -2.82 -35.66 -9.68
CA PRO A 86 -2.97 -35.19 -8.30
C PRO A 86 -1.81 -35.56 -7.35
N MET A 87 -1.08 -36.64 -7.65
CA MET A 87 0.00 -37.17 -6.79
C MET A 87 1.31 -36.36 -6.83
N MET A 88 1.53 -35.52 -7.85
CA MET A 88 2.69 -34.61 -7.94
C MET A 88 2.41 -33.21 -7.38
N ASN A 89 1.15 -32.91 -7.03
CA ASN A 89 0.72 -31.58 -6.59
C ASN A 89 1.27 -31.17 -5.21
N GLN A 90 1.82 -32.10 -4.42
CA GLN A 90 2.38 -31.78 -3.10
C GLN A 90 3.72 -31.03 -3.18
N PHE A 91 4.42 -31.08 -4.32
CA PHE A 91 5.72 -30.43 -4.52
C PHE A 91 5.67 -29.17 -5.39
N GLN A 92 4.50 -28.82 -5.92
CA GLN A 92 4.31 -27.62 -6.73
C GLN A 92 4.23 -26.37 -5.85
N ARG A 93 5.40 -25.86 -5.44
CA ARG A 93 5.49 -24.59 -4.73
C ARG A 93 5.32 -23.42 -5.69
N LYS A 94 4.53 -22.43 -5.29
CA LYS A 94 4.45 -21.12 -5.94
C LYS A 94 5.85 -20.52 -6.01
N PHE A 95 6.22 -19.98 -7.16
CA PHE A 95 7.45 -19.21 -7.32
C PHE A 95 7.13 -17.80 -7.81
N TRP A 96 8.07 -16.91 -7.56
CA TRP A 96 7.92 -15.48 -7.74
C TRP A 96 8.96 -15.01 -8.75
N MET A 97 8.50 -14.46 -9.87
CA MET A 97 9.40 -13.94 -10.90
C MET A 97 9.43 -12.41 -10.84
N PRO A 98 10.60 -11.76 -10.99
CA PRO A 98 10.66 -10.32 -11.12
C PRO A 98 9.73 -9.84 -12.24
N LEU A 99 8.89 -8.87 -11.93
CA LEU A 99 7.94 -8.29 -12.85
C LEU A 99 8.53 -6.99 -13.39
N ASN A 100 8.56 -6.80 -14.70
CA ASN A 100 8.87 -5.52 -15.32
C ASN A 100 7.71 -5.19 -16.25
N THR A 101 7.27 -3.94 -16.25
CA THR A 101 6.16 -3.48 -17.10
C THR A 101 6.59 -2.35 -18.03
N GLY A 102 7.78 -1.78 -17.82
CA GLY A 102 8.25 -0.60 -18.54
C GLY A 102 7.81 0.70 -17.89
N LEU A 103 6.81 0.67 -16.99
CA LEU A 103 6.38 1.80 -16.17
C LEU A 103 7.52 2.32 -15.28
N GLU A 104 8.46 1.45 -14.91
CA GLU A 104 9.67 1.82 -14.17
C GLU A 104 10.49 2.91 -14.86
N ARG A 105 10.52 2.92 -16.21
CA ARG A 105 11.24 3.95 -16.98
C ARG A 105 10.62 5.33 -16.76
N LEU A 106 9.28 5.38 -16.74
CA LEU A 106 8.52 6.60 -16.53
C LEU A 106 8.67 7.09 -15.07
N LEU A 107 8.53 6.19 -14.10
CA LEU A 107 8.67 6.53 -12.68
C LEU A 107 10.07 7.02 -12.34
N ASN A 108 11.11 6.36 -12.86
CA ASN A 108 12.49 6.80 -12.70
C ASN A 108 12.72 8.17 -13.34
N ASN A 109 11.96 8.54 -14.38
CA ASN A 109 11.99 9.89 -14.91
C ASN A 109 11.52 10.93 -13.88
N TYR A 110 10.52 10.59 -13.08
CA TYR A 110 9.96 11.46 -12.06
C TYR A 110 10.67 11.33 -10.70
N GLY A 111 11.77 10.58 -10.63
CA GLY A 111 12.54 10.40 -9.41
C GLY A 111 11.96 9.36 -8.45
N LEU A 112 11.06 8.49 -8.91
CA LEU A 112 10.44 7.41 -8.14
C LEU A 112 10.97 6.05 -8.60
N ASN A 113 11.30 5.15 -7.67
CA ASN A 113 11.75 3.80 -7.98
C ASN A 113 11.12 2.79 -7.03
N VAL A 114 10.67 1.64 -7.53
CA VAL A 114 10.20 0.53 -6.70
C VAL A 114 11.23 -0.59 -6.77
N LYS A 115 11.81 -0.95 -5.62
CA LYS A 115 12.87 -1.97 -5.58
C LYS A 115 12.33 -3.36 -5.93
N LYS A 116 13.18 -4.18 -6.54
CA LYS A 116 12.91 -5.61 -6.76
C LYS A 116 13.24 -6.44 -5.51
N SER A 117 12.57 -6.14 -4.41
CA SER A 117 12.66 -6.83 -3.12
C SER A 117 11.32 -6.73 -2.39
N ILE A 118 11.05 -7.63 -1.44
CA ILE A 118 9.83 -7.59 -0.61
C ILE A 118 10.22 -7.22 0.82
N VAL A 119 9.47 -6.28 1.41
CA VAL A 119 9.61 -5.88 2.81
C VAL A 119 9.09 -6.97 3.74
N MET A 120 9.93 -7.31 4.70
CA MET A 120 9.62 -8.21 5.80
C MET A 120 9.71 -7.42 7.10
N ASP A 121 8.80 -7.63 8.04
CA ASP A 121 8.75 -6.89 9.30
C ASP A 121 8.44 -7.81 10.49
N GLU A 122 9.19 -7.68 11.59
CA GLU A 122 8.88 -8.39 12.83
C GLU A 122 7.54 -7.96 13.44
N ASN A 123 7.12 -6.72 13.20
CA ASN A 123 5.81 -6.17 13.50
C ASN A 123 4.86 -6.44 12.35
N SER A 124 4.47 -7.71 12.22
CA SER A 124 3.61 -8.20 11.14
C SER A 124 2.35 -8.89 11.65
N TYR A 125 1.42 -9.12 10.73
CA TYR A 125 0.20 -9.86 10.99
C TYR A 125 0.50 -11.25 11.57
N LYS A 126 -0.29 -11.64 12.58
CA LYS A 126 -0.17 -12.93 13.25
C LYS A 126 -1.37 -13.80 12.89
N GLN A 127 -1.12 -14.87 12.14
CA GLN A 127 -2.13 -15.85 11.83
C GLN A 127 -2.26 -16.85 12.98
N ARG A 128 -3.47 -17.04 13.49
CA ARG A 128 -3.76 -18.10 14.46
C ARG A 128 -3.84 -19.44 13.73
N MET A 129 -3.04 -20.40 14.18
CA MET A 129 -3.02 -21.73 13.61
C MET A 129 -4.12 -22.61 14.23
N PRO A 130 -4.85 -23.41 13.42
CA PRO A 130 -5.80 -24.37 13.95
C PRO A 130 -5.14 -25.38 14.90
N ARG A 131 -5.87 -25.86 15.92
CA ARG A 131 -5.34 -26.81 16.91
C ARG A 131 -4.79 -28.10 16.30
N GLN A 132 -5.38 -28.57 15.19
CA GLN A 132 -4.90 -29.73 14.43
C GLN A 132 -3.49 -29.56 13.84
N PHE A 133 -3.02 -28.33 13.65
CA PHE A 133 -1.67 -28.00 13.17
C PHE A 133 -0.73 -27.58 14.32
N GLY A 134 -0.98 -28.04 15.54
CA GLY A 134 -0.19 -27.70 16.73
C GLY A 134 -0.62 -26.42 17.46
N GLY A 135 -1.59 -25.68 16.91
CA GLY A 135 -2.07 -24.42 17.50
C GLY A 135 -1.01 -23.31 17.51
N GLY A 136 -1.26 -22.25 18.28
CA GLY A 136 -0.36 -21.11 18.42
C GLY A 136 -0.57 -20.00 17.37
N GLU A 137 0.39 -19.07 17.32
CA GLU A 137 0.39 -17.92 16.40
C GLU A 137 1.64 -17.98 15.50
N ARG A 138 1.44 -17.67 14.22
CA ARG A 138 2.49 -17.61 13.22
C ARG A 138 2.56 -16.22 12.63
N LYS A 139 3.75 -15.61 12.69
CA LYS A 139 4.01 -14.31 12.06
C LYS A 139 4.06 -14.45 10.55
N ILE A 140 3.40 -13.53 9.86
CA ILE A 140 3.40 -13.42 8.41
C ILE A 140 4.29 -12.23 8.06
N TYR A 141 5.60 -12.42 8.06
CA TYR A 141 6.58 -11.32 7.97
C TYR A 141 6.39 -10.40 6.75
N PHE A 142 5.88 -10.92 5.63
CA PHE A 142 5.55 -10.16 4.41
C PHE A 142 4.19 -9.45 4.48
N ALA A 143 3.54 -9.43 5.64
CA ALA A 143 2.36 -8.61 5.94
C ALA A 143 2.64 -7.65 7.12
N PRO A 144 3.58 -6.68 6.98
CA PRO A 144 3.81 -5.65 7.98
C PRO A 144 2.52 -4.96 8.45
N ILE A 145 2.43 -4.70 9.75
CA ILE A 145 1.41 -3.83 10.35
C ILE A 145 2.04 -2.45 10.50
N ILE A 146 1.60 -1.49 9.69
CA ILE A 146 2.07 -0.11 9.76
C ILE A 146 1.26 0.57 10.84
N LYS A 147 1.92 0.93 11.95
CA LYS A 147 1.31 1.66 13.05
C LYS A 147 1.27 3.15 12.76
N ASN A 148 0.45 3.89 13.50
CA ASN A 148 0.28 5.34 13.37
C ASN A 148 1.62 6.10 13.34
N GLU A 149 2.62 5.68 14.09
CA GLU A 149 3.94 6.34 14.14
C GLU A 149 4.70 6.26 12.81
N MET A 150 4.38 5.26 11.98
CA MET A 150 4.99 5.01 10.67
C MET A 150 4.15 5.56 9.51
N ILE A 151 3.09 6.31 9.83
CA ILE A 151 2.22 7.02 8.87
C ILE A 151 2.54 8.51 8.97
N SER A 152 2.69 9.15 7.81
CA SER A 152 2.97 10.59 7.73
C SER A 152 2.02 11.43 8.58
N LYS A 153 2.59 12.41 9.27
CA LYS A 153 1.86 13.39 10.08
C LYS A 153 1.62 14.69 9.32
N ASP A 154 2.38 14.91 8.25
CA ASP A 154 2.24 16.07 7.37
C ASP A 154 1.08 15.88 6.36
N ALA A 155 0.70 14.63 6.08
CA ALA A 155 -0.45 14.31 5.26
C ALA A 155 -1.75 14.36 6.07
N GLU A 156 -2.38 15.53 6.15
CA GLU A 156 -3.61 15.77 6.93
C GLU A 156 -4.74 14.76 6.63
N TYR A 157 -4.90 14.38 5.35
CA TYR A 157 -5.89 13.39 4.91
C TYR A 157 -5.65 11.97 5.48
N LEU A 158 -4.54 11.73 6.17
CA LEU A 158 -4.20 10.46 6.83
C LEU A 158 -4.22 10.52 8.37
N GLU A 159 -4.47 11.67 8.99
CA GLU A 159 -4.32 11.90 10.45
C GLU A 159 -5.07 10.88 11.34
N ASN A 160 -6.26 10.45 10.89
CA ASN A 160 -7.11 9.53 11.64
C ASN A 160 -6.86 8.05 11.31
N ILE A 161 -5.95 7.72 10.39
CA ILE A 161 -5.58 6.32 10.11
C ILE A 161 -4.67 5.83 11.24
N LYS A 162 -5.17 4.91 12.07
CA LYS A 162 -4.43 4.44 13.28
C LYS A 162 -3.54 3.22 13.05
N GLY A 163 -3.69 2.55 11.91
CA GLY A 163 -2.78 1.51 11.46
C GLY A 163 -3.38 0.71 10.33
N LEU A 164 -2.54 0.11 9.49
CA LEU A 164 -2.94 -0.63 8.29
C LEU A 164 -2.04 -1.85 8.10
N VAL A 165 -2.47 -2.81 7.29
CA VAL A 165 -1.66 -3.98 6.95
C VAL A 165 -1.21 -3.87 5.50
N ILE A 166 0.09 -3.95 5.24
CA ILE A 166 0.64 -3.88 3.89
C ILE A 166 1.14 -5.27 3.50
N LEU A 167 0.57 -5.87 2.46
CA LEU A 167 0.93 -7.22 2.02
C LEU A 167 1.91 -7.19 0.85
N LYS A 168 2.96 -8.02 0.93
CA LYS A 168 3.94 -8.29 -0.13
C LYS A 168 4.52 -7.02 -0.77
N SER A 169 4.66 -5.93 0.00
CA SER A 169 5.11 -4.66 -0.55
C SER A 169 6.59 -4.61 -0.77
N SER A 170 6.95 -3.94 -1.85
CA SER A 170 8.32 -3.57 -2.17
C SER A 170 8.63 -2.18 -1.61
N PRO A 171 9.88 -1.90 -1.22
CA PRO A 171 10.29 -0.55 -0.86
C PRO A 171 10.16 0.41 -2.05
N VAL A 172 9.72 1.63 -1.77
CA VAL A 172 9.66 2.73 -2.75
C VAL A 172 10.76 3.73 -2.40
N GLU A 173 11.74 3.89 -3.27
CA GLU A 173 12.85 4.84 -3.12
C GLU A 173 12.60 6.09 -3.97
N ILE A 174 13.16 7.23 -3.53
CA ILE A 174 13.14 8.47 -4.29
C ILE A 174 14.56 8.91 -4.63
N ASN A 175 14.73 9.51 -5.81
CA ASN A 175 15.93 10.24 -6.16
C ASN A 175 15.76 11.71 -5.76
N GLU A 176 16.25 12.05 -4.56
CA GLU A 176 16.10 13.40 -4.00
C GLU A 176 16.65 14.50 -4.91
N GLN A 177 17.78 14.25 -5.58
CA GLN A 177 18.39 15.22 -6.47
C GLN A 177 17.44 15.55 -7.63
N LYS A 178 16.88 14.51 -8.26
CA LYS A 178 15.96 14.67 -9.39
C LYS A 178 14.66 15.36 -9.00
N ILE A 179 14.11 15.03 -7.83
CA ILE A 179 12.92 15.68 -7.26
C ILE A 179 13.18 17.17 -7.06
N LYS A 180 14.32 17.53 -6.44
CA LYS A 180 14.73 18.93 -6.19
C LYS A 180 14.97 19.71 -7.49
N GLU A 181 15.71 19.13 -8.44
CA GLU A 181 16.01 19.75 -9.75
C GLU A 181 14.73 20.01 -10.57
N SER A 182 13.74 19.13 -10.43
CA SER A 182 12.44 19.27 -11.11
C SER A 182 11.46 20.19 -10.37
N GLY A 183 11.81 20.68 -9.18
CA GLY A 183 10.92 21.50 -8.33
C GLY A 183 9.69 20.73 -7.86
N LEU A 184 9.80 19.41 -7.69
CA LEU A 184 8.74 18.54 -7.19
C LEU A 184 8.81 18.45 -5.66
N ASN A 185 7.66 18.28 -5.01
CA ASN A 185 7.60 17.89 -3.61
C ASN A 185 7.32 16.39 -3.51
N ALA A 186 8.02 15.67 -2.61
CA ALA A 186 7.85 14.24 -2.41
C ALA A 186 7.60 13.94 -0.93
N ASP A 187 6.37 13.59 -0.61
CA ASP A 187 5.92 13.31 0.75
C ASP A 187 5.86 11.80 0.96
N ARG A 188 6.68 11.29 1.89
CA ARG A 188 6.62 9.87 2.30
C ARG A 188 5.35 9.64 3.11
N LEU A 189 4.46 8.78 2.64
CA LEU A 189 3.20 8.49 3.34
C LEU A 189 3.32 7.38 4.37
N LEU A 190 4.03 6.31 4.01
CA LEU A 190 4.11 5.09 4.81
C LEU A 190 5.56 4.60 4.87
N SER A 191 5.96 4.09 6.03
CA SER A 191 7.20 3.32 6.21
C SER A 191 6.95 2.04 7.01
N SER A 192 7.83 1.06 6.87
CA SER A 192 7.84 -0.13 7.72
C SER A 192 8.45 0.18 9.09
N SER A 193 8.40 -0.77 10.03
CA SER A 193 9.02 -0.57 11.34
C SER A 193 10.55 -0.57 11.26
N GLU A 194 11.21 -0.07 12.31
CA GLU A 194 12.68 -0.14 12.44
C GLU A 194 13.21 -1.59 12.46
N ARG A 195 12.36 -2.59 12.75
CA ARG A 195 12.71 -4.01 12.74
C ARG A 195 12.25 -4.69 11.46
N SER A 196 12.44 -4.01 10.32
CA SER A 196 12.17 -4.54 8.98
C SER A 196 13.44 -4.81 8.20
N TRP A 197 13.36 -5.74 7.26
CA TRP A 197 14.44 -6.09 6.34
C TRP A 197 13.90 -6.40 4.95
N GLU A 198 14.77 -6.49 3.96
CA GLU A 198 14.40 -6.79 2.58
C GLU A 198 14.68 -8.26 2.24
N MET A 199 13.74 -8.92 1.58
CA MET A 199 13.98 -10.17 0.87
C MET A 199 14.17 -9.89 -0.62
N ALA A 200 15.38 -10.07 -1.13
CA ALA A 200 15.73 -9.88 -2.54
C ALA A 200 16.17 -11.20 -3.21
N GLY A 201 16.20 -11.21 -4.54
CA GLY A 201 16.60 -12.39 -5.32
C GLY A 201 15.52 -13.46 -5.34
N ARG A 202 15.82 -14.67 -4.83
CA ARG A 202 14.86 -15.79 -4.82
C ARG A 202 13.83 -15.60 -3.72
N ILE A 203 12.69 -15.04 -4.08
CA ILE A 203 11.59 -14.80 -3.16
C ILE A 203 10.93 -16.13 -2.73
N ASN A 204 10.75 -16.30 -1.42
CA ASN A 204 10.00 -17.40 -0.82
C ASN A 204 9.07 -16.84 0.27
N LEU A 205 7.78 -16.81 -0.04
CA LEU A 205 6.74 -16.31 0.87
C LEU A 205 6.05 -17.40 1.70
N ASP A 206 6.68 -18.57 1.89
CA ASP A 206 6.20 -19.55 2.87
C ASP A 206 6.69 -19.17 4.27
N PRO A 207 5.80 -18.75 5.20
CA PRO A 207 6.23 -18.26 6.50
C PRO A 207 6.90 -19.32 7.41
N THR A 208 7.02 -20.59 6.98
CA THR A 208 7.68 -21.67 7.73
C THR A 208 9.20 -21.55 7.57
N TYR A 209 9.63 -21.03 6.41
CA TYR A 209 11.03 -20.95 6.02
C TYR A 209 11.60 -19.54 6.18
N ILE A 210 10.76 -18.53 6.45
CA ILE A 210 11.20 -17.16 6.66
C ILE A 210 11.69 -17.00 8.10
N ARG A 211 12.91 -16.50 8.25
CA ARG A 211 13.50 -16.14 9.55
C ARG A 211 14.03 -14.71 9.49
N PRO A 212 13.86 -13.91 10.56
CA PRO A 212 14.53 -12.62 10.67
C PRO A 212 16.05 -12.79 10.55
N PRO A 213 16.75 -11.77 10.00
CA PRO A 213 18.20 -11.78 9.93
C PRO A 213 18.80 -11.86 11.33
N GLN A 214 19.96 -12.53 11.44
CA GLN A 214 20.68 -12.63 12.70
C GLN A 214 21.48 -11.35 13.00
N ASN A 215 21.93 -10.66 11.95
CA ASN A 215 22.62 -9.39 12.08
C ASN A 215 21.60 -8.27 12.31
N THR A 216 21.76 -7.52 13.40
CA THR A 216 20.89 -6.39 13.72
C THR A 216 21.03 -5.23 12.75
N ASP A 217 22.18 -5.11 12.07
CA ASP A 217 22.45 -4.02 11.13
C ASP A 217 21.65 -4.14 9.82
N GLU A 218 21.03 -5.29 9.57
CA GLU A 218 20.12 -5.50 8.44
C GLU A 218 18.74 -4.88 8.69
N PHE A 219 18.42 -4.55 9.95
CA PHE A 219 17.14 -3.94 10.29
C PHE A 219 17.14 -2.44 10.01
N ARG A 220 16.10 -1.98 9.31
CA ARG A 220 15.86 -0.56 9.05
C ARG A 220 14.40 -0.29 8.69
N SER A 221 13.91 0.91 8.97
CA SER A 221 12.66 1.38 8.41
C SER A 221 12.77 1.58 6.90
N LEU A 222 11.83 1.01 6.15
CA LEU A 222 11.79 1.05 4.69
C LEU A 222 10.57 1.85 4.22
N PRO A 223 10.73 2.85 3.34
CA PRO A 223 9.60 3.57 2.77
C PRO A 223 8.74 2.65 1.88
N LEU A 224 7.42 2.75 2.01
CA LEU A 224 6.47 1.88 1.31
C LEU A 224 5.58 2.63 0.31
N ALA A 225 5.34 3.92 0.55
CA ALA A 225 4.49 4.75 -0.31
C ALA A 225 4.91 6.22 -0.27
N TYR A 226 4.75 6.90 -1.41
CA TYR A 226 4.97 8.33 -1.58
C TYR A 226 3.80 8.99 -2.32
N VAL A 227 3.60 10.27 -2.07
CA VAL A 227 2.92 11.18 -2.99
C VAL A 227 3.94 12.19 -3.48
N VAL A 228 4.04 12.35 -4.80
CA VAL A 228 4.86 13.37 -5.43
C VAL A 228 3.95 14.37 -6.11
N GLU A 229 4.16 15.65 -5.85
CA GLU A 229 3.33 16.74 -6.37
C GLU A 229 4.17 17.81 -7.05
N GLY A 230 3.64 18.39 -8.12
CA GLY A 230 4.26 19.51 -8.81
C GLY A 230 4.09 19.45 -10.32
N SER A 231 4.88 20.26 -11.03
CA SER A 231 4.86 20.35 -12.49
C SER A 231 5.92 19.42 -13.09
N PHE A 232 5.52 18.21 -13.44
CA PHE A 232 6.43 17.16 -13.91
C PHE A 232 7.05 17.49 -15.28
N PRO A 233 8.35 17.23 -15.49
CA PRO A 233 8.95 17.23 -16.82
C PRO A 233 8.58 15.95 -17.57
N SER A 234 8.11 16.05 -18.81
CA SER A 234 7.73 14.87 -19.61
C SER A 234 8.93 13.98 -19.89
N TYR A 235 8.74 12.66 -19.76
CA TYR A 235 9.73 11.65 -20.17
C TYR A 235 9.94 11.61 -21.68
N PHE A 236 8.97 12.13 -22.45
CA PHE A 236 8.97 12.20 -23.91
C PHE A 236 9.26 13.61 -24.45
N ALA A 237 9.67 14.57 -23.60
CA ALA A 237 9.90 15.96 -23.99
C ALA A 237 10.83 16.13 -25.21
N ASP A 238 11.85 15.29 -25.32
CA ASP A 238 12.86 15.31 -26.41
C ASP A 238 12.85 14.01 -27.23
N LYS A 239 11.74 13.26 -27.24
CA LYS A 239 11.59 12.02 -28.00
C LYS A 239 10.58 12.19 -29.13
N PRO A 240 10.74 11.46 -30.25
CA PRO A 240 9.69 11.39 -31.24
C PRO A 240 8.42 10.78 -30.62
N ILE A 241 7.26 11.22 -31.10
CA ILE A 241 5.97 10.63 -30.69
C ILE A 241 5.98 9.16 -31.11
N PRO A 242 5.82 8.21 -30.17
CA PRO A 242 5.79 6.79 -30.52
C PRO A 242 4.63 6.47 -31.46
N GLU A 243 4.86 5.58 -32.42
CA GLU A 243 3.80 5.11 -33.31
C GLU A 243 2.89 4.11 -32.59
N LYS A 244 1.58 4.22 -32.81
CA LYS A 244 0.62 3.21 -32.37
C LYS A 244 0.81 1.97 -33.24
N LYS A 245 1.41 0.91 -32.69
CA LYS A 245 1.42 -0.39 -33.37
C LYS A 245 -0.02 -0.89 -33.44
N GLY A 246 -0.53 -1.10 -34.65
CA GLY A 246 -1.87 -1.68 -34.83
C GLY A 246 -1.93 -3.11 -34.29
N PRO A 247 -3.12 -3.61 -33.92
CA PRO A 247 -3.31 -5.02 -33.59
C PRO A 247 -3.16 -5.86 -34.88
N GLY A 248 -1.92 -6.20 -35.25
CA GLY A 248 -1.61 -6.96 -36.46
C GLY A 248 -0.14 -7.33 -36.66
N GLU A 249 0.83 -6.55 -36.16
CA GLU A 249 2.25 -6.83 -36.48
C GLU A 249 2.94 -7.88 -35.58
N ALA A 250 2.20 -8.59 -34.72
CA ALA A 250 2.75 -9.67 -33.89
C ALA A 250 2.54 -11.08 -34.48
N ALA A 251 1.89 -11.21 -35.63
CA ALA A 251 1.72 -12.50 -36.29
C ALA A 251 1.61 -12.33 -37.80
N GLU A 252 2.75 -12.32 -38.52
CA GLU A 252 2.82 -12.76 -39.91
C GLU A 252 4.28 -12.94 -40.38
N LYS A 253 4.77 -14.18 -40.21
CA LYS A 253 5.45 -14.86 -41.31
C LYS A 253 4.60 -16.08 -41.62
N ASN A 254 3.69 -15.92 -42.56
CA ASN A 254 3.36 -16.93 -43.56
C ASN A 254 2.59 -16.20 -44.66
N GLU A 255 3.25 -16.09 -45.81
CA GLU A 255 2.63 -15.74 -47.08
C GLU A 255 1.54 -16.77 -47.38
N GLU A 256 0.33 -16.31 -47.68
CA GLU A 256 -0.47 -16.88 -48.75
C GLU A 256 -1.51 -15.84 -49.21
N GLU A 257 -1.46 -15.57 -50.51
CA GLU A 257 -2.32 -14.68 -51.27
C GLU A 257 -3.80 -15.08 -51.15
N ASN A 258 -4.69 -14.09 -51.06
CA ASN A 258 -5.95 -14.10 -51.81
C ASN A 258 -6.51 -12.68 -51.95
N GLU A 259 -6.71 -12.29 -53.21
CA GLU A 259 -7.49 -11.12 -53.61
C GLU A 259 -8.98 -11.31 -53.26
N ASP A 260 -9.61 -10.26 -52.75
CA ASP A 260 -10.70 -9.49 -53.39
C ASP A 260 -11.75 -9.02 -52.36
N GLY A 261 -12.09 -7.73 -52.40
CA GLY A 261 -13.18 -7.16 -51.59
C GLY A 261 -13.01 -5.69 -51.23
N LYS A 262 -13.37 -4.80 -52.15
CA LYS A 262 -13.57 -3.36 -51.88
C LYS A 262 -14.79 -3.15 -50.98
N GLU A 263 -14.58 -2.61 -49.78
CA GLU A 263 -15.57 -1.77 -49.11
C GLU A 263 -14.88 -0.49 -48.62
N GLU A 264 -15.38 0.66 -49.09
CA GLU A 264 -14.97 2.00 -48.70
C GLU A 264 -15.39 2.28 -47.25
N GLY A 265 -14.60 1.77 -46.30
CA GLY A 265 -14.57 2.26 -44.93
C GLY A 265 -13.68 3.49 -44.86
N ILE A 266 -14.22 4.60 -44.36
CA ILE A 266 -13.48 5.84 -44.12
C ILE A 266 -12.17 5.52 -43.39
N ASP A 267 -11.05 5.78 -44.06
CA ASP A 267 -9.72 5.58 -43.53
C ASP A 267 -9.46 6.53 -42.35
N MET A 268 -9.76 6.04 -41.14
CA MET A 268 -9.45 6.73 -39.88
C MET A 268 -7.97 6.61 -39.51
N SER A 269 -7.12 5.93 -40.30
CA SER A 269 -5.67 5.85 -40.03
C SER A 269 -4.92 7.15 -40.38
N ALA A 270 -5.58 8.10 -41.04
CA ALA A 270 -5.01 9.38 -41.44
C ALA A 270 -5.21 10.53 -40.43
N ILE A 271 -5.82 10.32 -39.26
CA ILE A 271 -5.79 11.32 -38.19
C ILE A 271 -4.49 11.15 -37.39
N LYS A 272 -3.37 11.54 -38.01
CA LYS A 272 -2.19 11.95 -37.26
C LYS A 272 -2.60 13.17 -36.44
N SER A 273 -3.00 12.94 -35.20
CA SER A 273 -2.95 13.99 -34.19
C SER A 273 -1.47 14.37 -34.03
N GLU A 274 -0.99 15.28 -34.86
CA GLU A 274 0.16 16.15 -34.56
C GLU A 274 -0.21 17.02 -33.34
N GLY A 275 -0.48 16.37 -32.20
CA GLY A 275 -0.52 17.04 -30.93
C GLY A 275 0.92 17.24 -30.51
N GLU A 276 1.35 18.49 -30.36
CA GLU A 276 2.65 18.79 -29.77
C GLU A 276 2.77 18.07 -28.42
N THR A 277 3.84 17.28 -28.25
CA THR A 277 4.18 16.66 -26.96
C THR A 277 4.32 17.75 -25.91
N LEU A 278 3.52 17.67 -24.85
CA LEU A 278 3.65 18.57 -23.71
C LEU A 278 4.97 18.28 -23.01
N ARG A 279 5.94 19.20 -23.12
CA ARG A 279 7.28 19.05 -22.53
C ARG A 279 7.28 19.20 -21.01
N LYS A 280 6.39 20.03 -20.48
CA LYS A 280 6.23 20.28 -19.04
C LYS A 280 4.76 20.30 -18.66
N GLY A 281 4.42 19.56 -17.62
CA GLY A 281 3.06 19.39 -17.17
C GLY A 281 2.54 20.56 -16.33
N LYS A 282 1.21 20.69 -16.30
CA LYS A 282 0.52 21.43 -15.23
C LYS A 282 0.74 20.72 -13.89
N PRO A 283 0.56 21.40 -12.74
CA PRO A 283 0.62 20.76 -11.44
C PRO A 283 -0.28 19.52 -11.37
N ALA A 284 0.31 18.39 -11.00
CA ALA A 284 -0.35 17.11 -10.86
C ALA A 284 0.22 16.37 -9.64
N LYS A 285 -0.37 15.21 -9.34
CA LYS A 285 0.06 14.34 -8.24
C LYS A 285 0.24 12.89 -8.72
N ILE A 286 1.30 12.26 -8.23
CA ILE A 286 1.54 10.81 -8.39
C ILE A 286 1.55 10.19 -7.00
N PHE A 287 0.60 9.32 -6.72
CA PHE A 287 0.69 8.38 -5.61
C PHE A 287 1.33 7.09 -6.10
N LEU A 288 2.32 6.59 -5.36
CA LEU A 288 2.98 5.33 -5.64
C LEU A 288 3.08 4.50 -4.36
N ILE A 289 2.66 3.23 -4.44
CA ILE A 289 2.85 2.23 -3.39
C ILE A 289 3.37 0.92 -4.00
N GLY A 290 4.30 0.27 -3.30
CA GLY A 290 5.00 -0.93 -3.78
C GLY A 290 4.20 -2.24 -3.70
N THR A 291 2.86 -2.18 -3.70
CA THR A 291 1.99 -3.38 -3.74
C THR A 291 0.62 -3.06 -4.30
N SER A 292 0.08 -3.98 -5.10
CA SER A 292 -1.34 -4.00 -5.49
C SER A 292 -2.22 -4.86 -4.60
N GLU A 293 -1.62 -5.72 -3.76
CA GLU A 293 -2.36 -6.60 -2.84
C GLU A 293 -3.23 -5.82 -1.84
N ILE A 294 -2.89 -4.55 -1.57
CA ILE A 294 -3.70 -3.66 -0.73
C ILE A 294 -5.09 -3.38 -1.30
N LEU A 295 -5.29 -3.56 -2.61
CA LEU A 295 -6.55 -3.31 -3.30
C LEU A 295 -7.52 -4.50 -3.29
N LYS A 296 -7.04 -5.68 -2.91
CA LYS A 296 -7.81 -6.91 -3.01
C LYS A 296 -8.88 -7.03 -1.93
N ASP A 297 -9.92 -7.79 -2.23
CA ASP A 297 -11.10 -7.97 -1.38
C ASP A 297 -10.81 -8.69 -0.05
N ASN A 298 -9.66 -9.37 0.07
CA ASN A 298 -9.19 -9.92 1.35
C ASN A 298 -8.61 -8.86 2.31
N VAL A 299 -8.27 -7.68 1.79
CA VAL A 299 -7.73 -6.54 2.55
C VAL A 299 -8.76 -5.43 2.70
N ILE A 300 -9.56 -5.19 1.66
CA ILE A 300 -10.62 -4.19 1.62
C ILE A 300 -11.97 -4.87 1.89
N ASP A 301 -12.66 -4.43 2.94
CA ASP A 301 -14.03 -4.85 3.21
C ASP A 301 -15.05 -4.09 2.35
N GLU A 302 -16.17 -4.73 2.01
CA GLU A 302 -17.28 -4.14 1.25
C GLU A 302 -17.86 -2.87 1.90
N GLY A 303 -17.80 -2.79 3.25
CA GLY A 303 -18.29 -1.65 4.02
C GLY A 303 -17.35 -0.44 4.03
N GLY A 304 -16.10 -0.59 3.58
CA GLY A 304 -15.09 0.47 3.61
C GLY A 304 -14.72 0.94 5.02
N THR A 305 -14.91 0.07 6.02
CA THR A 305 -14.68 0.38 7.44
C THR A 305 -13.27 0.00 7.90
N THR A 306 -12.58 -0.84 7.14
CA THR A 306 -11.19 -1.20 7.43
C THR A 306 -10.26 -0.01 7.24
N PRO A 307 -9.18 0.09 8.03
CA PRO A 307 -8.20 1.16 7.87
C PRO A 307 -7.55 1.20 6.48
N ASN A 308 -7.34 0.04 5.86
CA ASN A 308 -6.83 -0.08 4.49
C ASN A 308 -7.78 0.55 3.47
N ALA A 309 -9.08 0.22 3.53
CA ALA A 309 -10.07 0.83 2.63
C ALA A 309 -10.11 2.35 2.78
N GLN A 310 -10.10 2.85 4.03
CA GLN A 310 -10.10 4.28 4.29
C GLN A 310 -8.83 4.98 3.82
N PHE A 311 -7.66 4.36 4.00
CA PHE A 311 -6.39 4.88 3.49
C PHE A 311 -6.46 5.08 1.97
N ILE A 312 -6.91 4.07 1.22
CA ILE A 312 -7.04 4.15 -0.24
C ILE A 312 -8.03 5.24 -0.65
N MET A 313 -9.21 5.28 -0.03
CA MET A 313 -10.20 6.31 -0.32
C MET A 313 -9.69 7.72 -0.01
N ASN A 314 -8.94 7.88 1.07
CA ASN A 314 -8.37 9.17 1.47
C ASN A 314 -7.27 9.64 0.51
N VAL A 315 -6.43 8.72 0.03
CA VAL A 315 -5.45 9.02 -1.02
C VAL A 315 -6.14 9.43 -2.31
N ILE A 316 -7.17 8.69 -2.75
CA ILE A 316 -7.92 9.01 -3.98
C ILE A 316 -8.62 10.36 -3.85
N ASP A 317 -9.20 10.67 -2.69
CA ASP A 317 -9.77 11.99 -2.42
C ASP A 317 -8.71 13.10 -2.50
N HIS A 318 -7.53 12.89 -1.90
CA HIS A 318 -6.43 13.86 -1.98
C HIS A 318 -5.94 14.11 -3.40
N LEU A 319 -5.86 13.06 -4.22
CA LEU A 319 -5.54 13.17 -5.65
C LEU A 319 -6.60 13.99 -6.39
N ASN A 320 -7.88 13.86 -6.04
CA ASN A 320 -8.97 14.61 -6.65
C ASN A 320 -9.30 15.94 -5.95
N GLY A 321 -8.42 16.44 -5.07
CA GLY A 321 -8.60 17.74 -4.38
C GLY A 321 -9.71 17.75 -3.32
N ARG A 322 -10.13 16.58 -2.82
CA ARG A 322 -11.17 16.37 -1.80
C ARG A 322 -10.60 16.03 -0.42
N GLY A 323 -9.45 16.60 -0.04
CA GLY A 323 -8.74 16.30 1.21
C GLY A 323 -9.60 16.43 2.49
N ASP A 324 -10.46 17.45 2.57
CA ASP A 324 -11.35 17.66 3.72
C ASP A 324 -12.34 16.49 3.94
N ILE A 325 -12.80 15.88 2.85
CA ILE A 325 -13.73 14.74 2.88
C ILE A 325 -13.01 13.50 3.41
N ALA A 326 -11.74 13.31 3.05
CA ALA A 326 -10.89 12.24 3.57
C ALA A 326 -10.71 12.33 5.10
N VAL A 327 -10.47 13.55 5.61
CA VAL A 327 -10.37 13.80 7.05
C VAL A 327 -11.69 13.48 7.75
N MET A 328 -12.83 13.89 7.20
CA MET A 328 -14.14 13.59 7.78
C MET A 328 -14.48 12.10 7.80
N ARG A 329 -14.21 11.36 6.71
CA ARG A 329 -14.47 9.91 6.61
C ARG A 329 -13.76 9.12 7.71
N SER A 330 -12.49 9.43 7.91
CA SER A 330 -11.61 8.70 8.80
C SER A 330 -11.89 8.93 10.30
N LYS A 331 -12.63 9.99 10.67
CA LYS A 331 -13.10 10.21 12.05
C LYS A 331 -14.07 9.13 12.55
N THR A 332 -14.71 8.38 11.65
CA THR A 332 -15.65 7.32 12.02
C THR A 332 -14.97 6.00 12.40
N GLN A 333 -13.63 5.91 12.36
CA GLN A 333 -12.92 4.71 12.78
C GLN A 333 -13.22 4.37 14.25
N ARG A 334 -13.83 3.20 14.46
CA ARG A 334 -13.99 2.60 15.79
C ARG A 334 -12.68 1.99 16.33
N PHE A 335 -11.65 1.91 15.48
CA PHE A 335 -10.35 1.33 15.83
C PHE A 335 -9.41 2.41 16.37
N ASN A 336 -9.42 2.59 17.69
CA ASN A 336 -8.45 3.42 18.40
C ASN A 336 -7.52 2.52 19.23
N PRO A 337 -6.48 1.92 18.63
CA PRO A 337 -5.55 1.07 19.36
C PRO A 337 -4.83 1.91 20.42
N LEU A 338 -4.65 1.34 21.60
CA LEU A 338 -3.83 1.97 22.64
C LEU A 338 -2.40 2.12 22.11
N GLN A 339 -1.79 3.28 22.37
CA GLN A 339 -0.38 3.50 22.07
C GLN A 339 0.45 2.41 22.73
N ASP A 340 1.35 1.77 21.96
CA ASP A 340 2.22 0.74 22.49
C ASP A 340 3.29 1.38 23.36
N ILE A 341 2.99 1.51 24.65
CA ILE A 341 3.94 1.95 25.66
C ILE A 341 5.01 0.85 25.83
N ASP A 342 6.26 1.28 25.94
CA ASP A 342 7.43 0.46 26.25
C ASP A 342 7.15 -0.57 27.36
N PRO A 343 7.58 -1.84 27.22
CA PRO A 343 7.27 -2.90 28.18
C PRO A 343 7.64 -2.56 29.63
N ALA A 344 8.75 -1.85 29.87
CA ALA A 344 9.16 -1.49 31.22
C ALA A 344 8.23 -0.43 31.82
N SER A 345 7.88 0.58 31.03
CA SER A 345 6.90 1.60 31.44
C SER A 345 5.51 1.01 31.68
N ARG A 346 5.07 0.08 30.82
CA ARG A 346 3.81 -0.67 31.01
C ARG A 346 3.84 -1.49 32.30
N ALA A 347 4.96 -2.14 32.61
CA ALA A 347 5.14 -2.91 33.84
C ALA A 347 5.17 -2.02 35.08
N ALA A 348 5.83 -0.86 35.01
CA ALA A 348 5.86 0.12 36.09
C ALA A 348 4.46 0.66 36.41
N ILE A 349 3.71 1.11 35.39
CA ILE A 349 2.33 1.59 35.56
C ILE A 349 1.44 0.51 36.15
N LYS A 350 1.54 -0.73 35.66
CA LYS A 350 0.79 -1.88 36.22
C LYS A 350 1.18 -2.15 37.67
N THR A 351 2.47 -2.13 37.99
CA THR A 351 2.97 -2.38 39.36
C THR A 351 2.49 -1.29 40.31
N ILE A 352 2.54 -0.02 39.91
CA ILE A 352 2.04 1.10 40.72
C ILE A 352 0.54 0.95 40.97
N ASN A 353 -0.25 0.58 39.97
CA ASN A 353 -1.70 0.43 40.16
C ASN A 353 -2.04 -0.83 40.98
N ILE A 354 -1.34 -1.94 40.79
CA ILE A 354 -1.63 -3.20 41.49
C ILE A 354 -1.13 -3.19 42.93
N ALA A 355 0.09 -2.70 43.17
CA ALA A 355 0.72 -2.72 44.49
C ALA A 355 0.63 -1.38 45.22
N GLY A 356 0.71 -0.26 44.49
CA GLY A 356 0.69 1.08 45.09
C GLY A 356 -0.65 1.44 45.72
N LEU A 357 -1.78 1.08 45.10
CA LEU A 357 -3.11 1.31 45.68
C LEU A 357 -3.32 0.55 47.01
N PRO A 358 -3.07 -0.77 47.10
CA PRO A 358 -3.12 -1.48 48.38
C PRO A 358 -2.17 -0.92 49.43
N VAL A 359 -0.94 -0.56 49.06
CA VAL A 359 0.04 0.03 49.99
C VAL A 359 -0.47 1.37 50.54
N LEU A 360 -1.05 2.23 49.70
CA LEU A 360 -1.66 3.47 50.13
C LEU A 360 -2.81 3.24 51.13
N VAL A 361 -3.64 2.22 50.90
CA VAL A 361 -4.72 1.84 51.83
C VAL A 361 -4.16 1.37 53.17
N VAL A 362 -3.10 0.55 53.16
CA VAL A 362 -2.44 0.07 54.38
C VAL A 362 -1.82 1.23 55.16
N ILE A 363 -1.14 2.16 54.47
CA ILE A 363 -0.56 3.37 55.10
C ILE A 363 -1.65 4.24 55.70
N ALA A 364 -2.75 4.47 54.98
CA ALA A 364 -3.90 5.22 55.49
C ALA A 364 -4.52 4.52 56.72
N GLY A 365 -4.65 3.20 56.68
CA GLY A 365 -5.12 2.38 57.79
C GLY A 365 -4.21 2.50 59.03
N MET A 366 -2.90 2.41 58.85
CA MET A 366 -1.92 2.61 59.92
C MET A 366 -1.98 4.03 60.51
N ALA A 367 -2.12 5.06 59.66
CA ALA A 367 -2.25 6.45 60.12
C ALA A 367 -3.53 6.67 60.96
N VAL A 368 -4.66 6.10 60.52
CA VAL A 368 -5.93 6.15 61.27
C VAL A 368 -5.82 5.38 62.59
N TRP A 369 -5.18 4.21 62.58
CA TRP A 369 -4.95 3.41 63.78
C TRP A 369 -4.07 4.13 64.80
N GLY A 370 -2.99 4.77 64.34
CA GLY A 370 -2.13 5.62 65.17
C GLY A 370 -2.88 6.80 65.79
N ARG A 371 -3.68 7.53 65.00
CA ARG A 371 -4.53 8.63 65.50
C ARG A 371 -5.54 8.16 66.54
N ARG A 372 -6.21 7.02 66.31
CA ARG A 372 -7.16 6.46 67.28
C ARG A 372 -6.47 6.06 68.59
N SER A 373 -5.28 5.46 68.51
CA SER A 373 -4.52 5.03 69.68
C SER A 373 -4.01 6.22 70.50
N ALA A 374 -3.54 7.28 69.84
CA ALA A 374 -3.16 8.53 70.51
C ALA A 374 -4.35 9.20 71.22
N ARG A 375 -5.52 9.25 70.56
CA ARG A 375 -6.75 9.79 71.15
C ARG A 375 -7.20 8.99 72.37
N LYS A 376 -7.16 7.65 72.31
CA LYS A 376 -7.45 6.78 73.47
C LYS A 376 -6.51 7.05 74.64
N ARG A 377 -5.20 7.16 74.40
CA ARG A 377 -4.21 7.49 75.44
C ARG A 377 -4.44 8.87 76.05
N MET A 378 -4.81 9.86 75.25
CA MET A 378 -5.13 11.21 75.72
C MET A 378 -6.38 11.20 76.62
N ILE A 379 -7.45 10.50 76.21
CA ILE A 379 -8.67 10.36 77.02
C ILE A 379 -8.35 9.63 78.34
N GLN A 380 -7.60 8.53 78.31
CA GLN A 380 -7.20 7.82 79.54
C GLN A 380 -6.44 8.71 80.52
N LYS A 381 -5.53 9.57 80.03
CA LYS A 381 -4.82 10.54 80.88
C LYS A 381 -5.74 11.62 81.49
N ILE A 382 -6.85 11.96 80.82
CA ILE A 382 -7.82 12.94 81.31
C ILE A 382 -8.71 12.32 82.41
N PHE A 383 -9.02 11.03 82.32
CA PHE A 383 -9.89 10.32 83.27
C PHE A 383 -9.13 9.54 84.38
N SER A 384 -7.79 9.61 84.42
CA SER A 384 -6.97 8.93 85.44
C SER A 384 -6.54 9.85 86.60
N LYS A 385 -7.36 10.85 86.94
CA LYS A 385 -7.07 11.80 88.02
C LYS A 385 -8.20 11.83 89.04
#